data_AF-I3V9M5-F1
#
_entry.id   AF-I3V9M5-F1
#
_cell.length_a   1.000
_cell.length_b   1.000
_cell.length_c   1.000
_cell.angle_alpha   90.00
_cell.angle_beta   90.00
_cell.angle_gamma   90.00
#
_symmetry.space_group_name_H-M   'P 1'
#
loop_
_entity.id
_entity.type
_entity.pdbx_description
1 polymer ?
#
loop_
_entity_poly.entity_id
_entity_poly.type
_entity_poly.pdbx_seq_one_letter_code
_entity_poly.pdbx_strand_id
1 'polypeptide(L)'
;ILTFTAKASAPVILKLLNSAVSNAVNNVKLNREQLYVKEVFVNEGFRLKRMFPRAKGSGDMSKKRTRHITLVITSSTNLQTSKEEEISGSKN
;
A
#
# COMPACT_ATOMS: atom_id res chain seq x y z
N ILE A 1 -3.55 -10.11 -12.72
CA ILE A 1 -3.38 -8.68 -13.08
C ILE A 1 -1.93 -8.23 -12.87
N LEU A 2 -1.41 -8.20 -11.64
CA LEU A 2 -0.05 -7.70 -11.36
C LEU A 2 1.07 -8.45 -12.08
N THR A 3 0.90 -9.74 -12.38
CA THR A 3 1.86 -10.54 -13.16
C THR A 3 1.95 -10.17 -14.64
N PHE A 4 0.91 -9.54 -15.19
CA PHE A 4 0.78 -9.25 -16.62
C PHE A 4 0.95 -7.76 -16.95
N THR A 5 1.07 -6.91 -15.92
CA THR A 5 1.22 -5.46 -16.11
C THR A 5 2.68 -5.10 -16.37
N ALA A 6 2.98 -4.49 -17.52
CA ALA A 6 4.32 -4.03 -17.93
C ALA A 6 4.78 -2.72 -17.24
N LYS A 7 4.63 -2.63 -15.91
CA LYS A 7 5.14 -1.50 -15.11
C LYS A 7 6.21 -1.98 -14.14
N ALA A 8 7.27 -1.20 -13.97
CA ALA A 8 8.35 -1.50 -13.02
C ALA A 8 7.86 -1.66 -11.57
N SER A 9 6.73 -1.05 -11.21
CA SER A 9 6.10 -1.17 -9.89
C SER A 9 5.38 -2.50 -9.66
N ALA A 10 5.00 -3.21 -10.72
CA ALA A 10 4.20 -4.44 -10.62
C ALA A 10 4.87 -5.55 -9.79
N PRO A 11 6.14 -5.93 -10.01
CA PRO A 11 6.79 -6.96 -9.20
C PRO A 11 6.95 -6.55 -7.72
N VAL A 12 7.17 -5.25 -7.45
CA VAL A 12 7.29 -4.73 -6.09
C VAL A 12 5.97 -4.87 -5.32
N ILE A 13 4.85 -4.51 -5.96
CA ILE A 13 3.52 -4.61 -5.35
C ILE A 13 3.11 -6.07 -5.18
N LEU A 14 3.46 -6.95 -6.13
CA LEU A 14 3.19 -8.39 -6.00
C LEU A 14 3.89 -8.98 -4.77
N LYS A 15 5.16 -8.63 -4.56
CA LYS A 15 5.92 -9.06 -3.37
C LYS A 15 5.27 -8.54 -2.08
N LEU A 16 4.85 -7.27 -2.07
CA LEU A 16 4.17 -6.66 -0.92
C LEU A 16 2.85 -7.38 -0.60
N LEU A 17 2.04 -7.67 -1.61
CA LEU A 17 0.75 -8.35 -1.45
C LEU A 17 0.94 -9.76 -0.88
N ASN A 18 1.89 -10.53 -1.42
CA ASN A 18 2.18 -11.88 -0.92
C ASN A 18 2.62 -11.86 0.55
N SER A 19 3.48 -10.90 0.92
CA SER A 19 3.90 -10.71 2.31
C SER A 19 2.73 -10.37 3.22
N ALA A 20 1.87 -9.43 2.79
CA ALA A 20 0.72 -9.01 3.57
C ALA A 20 -0.31 -10.14 3.79
N VAL A 21 -0.56 -10.97 2.77
CA VAL A 21 -1.41 -12.16 2.90
C VAL A 21 -0.82 -13.16 3.90
N SER A 22 0.49 -13.44 3.81
CA SER A 22 1.15 -14.34 4.77
C SER A 22 1.07 -13.81 6.21
N ASN A 23 1.24 -12.50 6.40
CA ASN A 23 1.12 -11.87 7.72
C ASN A 23 -0.31 -11.95 8.27
N ALA A 24 -1.32 -11.73 7.43
CA ALA A 24 -2.73 -11.83 7.83
C ALA A 24 -3.11 -13.26 8.26
N VAL A 25 -2.61 -14.27 7.56
CA VAL A 25 -2.86 -15.69 7.88
C VAL A 25 -2.10 -16.11 9.14
N ASN A 26 -0.81 -15.80 9.23
CA ASN A 26 0.03 -16.32 10.32
C ASN A 26 -0.18 -15.59 11.64
N ASN A 27 -0.29 -14.26 11.62
CA ASN A 27 -0.34 -13.46 12.84
C ASN A 27 -1.77 -13.18 13.29
N VAL A 28 -2.68 -12.91 12.35
CA VAL A 28 -4.08 -12.52 12.65
C VAL A 28 -5.06 -13.68 12.48
N LYS A 29 -4.59 -14.84 11.96
CA LYS A 29 -5.40 -16.06 11.75
C LYS A 29 -6.65 -15.83 10.89
N LEU A 30 -6.57 -14.91 9.94
CA LEU A 30 -7.66 -14.65 9.01
C LEU A 30 -7.67 -15.69 7.89
N ASN A 31 -8.86 -16.05 7.41
CA ASN A 31 -9.00 -16.95 6.26
C ASN A 31 -8.59 -16.22 4.98
N ARG A 32 -7.67 -16.83 4.22
CA ARG A 32 -7.09 -16.29 2.97
C ARG A 32 -8.15 -15.94 1.92
N GLU A 33 -9.23 -16.72 1.84
CA GLU A 33 -10.27 -16.53 0.82
C GLU A 33 -11.16 -15.31 1.08
N GLN A 34 -11.23 -14.87 2.34
CA GLN A 34 -12.07 -13.74 2.77
C GLN A 34 -11.31 -12.41 2.82
N LEU A 35 -10.02 -12.42 2.46
CA LEU A 35 -9.18 -11.22 2.49
C LEU A 35 -9.41 -10.36 1.25
N TYR A 36 -9.59 -9.07 1.47
CA TYR A 36 -9.60 -8.08 0.40
C TYR A 36 -8.77 -6.85 0.78
N VAL A 37 -8.34 -6.13 -0.24
CA VAL A 37 -7.58 -4.89 -0.07
C VAL A 37 -8.55 -3.77 0.19
N LYS A 38 -8.51 -3.19 1.40
CA LYS A 38 -9.35 -2.04 1.79
C LYS A 38 -8.82 -0.76 1.15
N GLU A 39 -7.54 -0.47 1.39
CA GLU A 39 -6.90 0.77 0.99
C GLU A 39 -5.43 0.53 0.62
N VAL A 40 -4.95 1.27 -0.38
CA VAL A 40 -3.54 1.31 -0.76
C VAL A 40 -3.16 2.73 -1.12
N PHE A 41 -2.09 3.23 -0.52
CA PHE A 41 -1.56 4.55 -0.82
C PHE A 41 -0.04 4.57 -0.77
N VAL A 42 0.53 5.58 -1.43
CA VAL A 42 1.97 5.72 -1.61
C VAL A 42 2.39 7.10 -1.15
N ASN A 43 3.15 7.14 -0.06
CA ASN A 43 3.67 8.36 0.53
C ASN A 43 5.08 8.65 0.02
N GLU A 44 5.47 9.91 0.15
CA GLU A 44 6.84 10.32 -0.11
C GLU A 44 7.79 9.77 0.94
N GLY A 45 8.95 9.25 0.48
CA GLY A 45 10.06 8.88 1.34
C GLY A 45 11.19 9.91 1.26
N PHE A 46 12.35 9.54 1.80
CA PHE A 46 13.52 10.40 1.78
C PHE A 46 14.00 10.70 0.35
N ARG A 47 14.59 11.89 0.19
CA ARG A 47 15.15 12.35 -1.08
C ARG A 47 16.67 12.40 -0.99
N LEU A 48 17.34 11.56 -1.76
CA LEU A 48 18.79 11.55 -1.86
C LEU A 48 19.26 12.62 -2.85
N LYS A 49 20.09 13.55 -2.39
CA LYS A 49 20.73 14.56 -3.22
C LYS A 49 21.94 13.96 -3.95
N ARG A 50 22.02 14.14 -5.27
CA ARG A 50 23.18 13.78 -6.10
C ARG A 50 23.58 14.99 -6.93
N MET A 51 24.77 15.51 -6.68
CA MET A 51 25.35 16.58 -7.49
C MET A 51 25.82 15.99 -8.82
N PHE A 52 25.56 16.69 -9.93
CA PHE A 52 26.15 16.35 -11.21
C PHE A 52 26.69 17.63 -11.89
N PRO A 53 27.87 17.54 -12.53
CA PRO A 53 28.52 18.70 -13.12
C PRO A 53 27.74 19.24 -14.33
N ARG A 54 27.81 20.55 -14.56
CA ARG A 54 27.28 21.27 -15.72
C ARG A 54 28.37 22.14 -16.37
N ALA A 55 28.04 22.76 -17.49
CA ALA A 55 28.93 23.68 -18.21
C ALA A 55 29.32 24.90 -17.36
N LYS A 56 30.45 25.53 -17.69
CA LYS A 56 30.96 26.77 -17.06
C LYS A 56 31.09 26.67 -15.52
N GLY A 57 31.59 25.54 -15.00
CA GLY A 57 31.82 25.35 -13.56
C GLY A 57 30.54 25.28 -12.71
N SER A 58 29.36 25.20 -13.33
CA SER A 58 28.09 25.09 -12.60
C SER A 58 27.81 23.64 -12.17
N GLY A 59 27.00 23.47 -11.12
CA GLY A 59 26.58 22.16 -10.64
C GLY A 59 25.09 22.14 -10.33
N ASP A 60 24.41 21.09 -10.80
CA ASP A 60 23.00 20.87 -10.52
C ASP A 60 22.82 19.70 -9.55
N MET A 61 21.63 19.62 -8.97
CA MET A 61 21.29 18.59 -7.99
C MET A 61 20.08 17.77 -8.43
N SER A 62 20.32 16.51 -8.77
CA SER A 62 19.26 15.54 -9.01
C SER A 62 18.84 14.87 -7.69
N LYS A 63 17.54 14.88 -7.40
CA LYS A 63 16.96 14.22 -6.21
C LYS A 63 16.47 12.82 -6.59
N LYS A 64 17.11 11.76 -6.08
CA LYS A 64 16.60 10.38 -6.19
C LYS A 64 15.56 10.18 -5.08
N ARG A 65 14.30 9.95 -5.47
CA ARG A 65 13.15 9.86 -4.55
C ARG A 65 12.85 8.41 -4.20
N THR A 66 12.64 8.12 -2.93
CA THR A 66 12.04 6.86 -2.46
C THR A 66 10.58 7.07 -2.08
N ARG A 67 9.84 5.98 -1.90
CA ARG A 67 8.41 5.99 -1.57
C ARG A 67 8.13 4.96 -0.49
N HIS A 68 7.21 5.29 0.41
CA HIS A 68 6.65 4.35 1.37
C HIS A 68 5.30 3.86 0.86
N ILE A 69 5.14 2.56 0.70
CA ILE A 69 3.91 1.95 0.21
C ILE A 69 3.20 1.33 1.41
N THR A 70 1.97 1.76 1.66
CA THR A 70 1.13 1.21 2.73
C THR A 70 -0.04 0.47 2.10
N LEU A 71 -0.28 -0.73 2.59
CA LEU A 71 -1.34 -1.61 2.11
C LEU A 71 -2.15 -2.12 3.30
N VAL A 72 -3.45 -1.90 3.25
CA VAL A 72 -4.40 -2.29 4.31
C VAL A 72 -5.28 -3.41 3.76
N ILE A 73 -5.23 -4.58 4.40
CA ILE A 73 -6.08 -5.74 4.09
C ILE A 73 -7.08 -5.91 5.22
N THR A 74 -8.31 -6.25 4.88
CA THR A 74 -9.34 -6.60 5.87
C THR A 74 -10.18 -7.79 5.39
N SER A 75 -10.98 -8.37 6.28
CA SER A 75 -11.90 -9.45 5.96
C SER A 75 -13.26 -8.90 5.52
N SER A 76 -13.87 -9.54 4.52
CA SER A 76 -15.18 -9.16 3.96
C SER A 76 -16.33 -9.13 4.97
N THR A 77 -16.17 -9.80 6.13
CA THR A 77 -17.20 -9.93 7.16
C THR A 77 -17.52 -8.62 7.88
N ASN A 78 -16.58 -7.67 7.96
CA ASN A 78 -16.73 -6.42 8.74
C ASN A 78 -17.67 -5.37 8.12
N LEU A 79 -18.25 -5.62 6.94
CA LEU A 79 -19.20 -4.69 6.29
C LEU A 79 -20.65 -4.85 6.75
N GLN A 80 -20.97 -5.92 7.49
CA GLN A 80 -22.35 -6.17 7.95
C GLN A 80 -22.64 -5.52 9.32
N THR A 81 -21.66 -5.44 10.22
CA THR A 81 -21.88 -4.98 11.60
C THR A 81 -22.17 -3.47 11.72
N SER A 82 -21.63 -2.62 10.85
CA SER A 82 -21.84 -1.16 10.93
C SER A 82 -23.19 -0.67 10.40
N LYS A 83 -23.96 -1.51 9.70
CA LYS A 83 -25.33 -1.17 9.25
C LYS A 83 -26.41 -1.49 10.29
N GLU A 84 -26.14 -2.39 11.23
CA GLU A 84 -27.10 -2.79 12.27
C GLU A 84 -27.08 -1.85 13.48
N GLU A 85 -25.95 -1.19 13.75
CA GLU A 85 -25.82 -0.23 14.86
C GLU A 85 -26.56 1.11 14.60
N GLU A 86 -26.72 1.54 13.35
CA GLU A 86 -27.49 2.78 13.04
C GLU A 86 -29.02 2.60 13.12
N ILE A 87 -29.53 1.37 13.01
CA ILE A 87 -30.99 1.10 13.04
C ILE A 87 -31.53 1.05 14.49
N SER A 88 -30.70 0.71 15.47
CA SER A 88 -31.10 0.60 16.88
C SER A 88 -30.97 1.91 17.67
N GLY A 89 -30.13 2.85 17.23
CA GLY A 89 -29.88 4.13 17.90
C GLY A 89 -30.88 5.27 17.63
N SER A 90 -31.86 5.08 16.74
CA SER A 90 -32.87 6.11 16.39
C SER A 90 -34.14 6.09 17.26
N LYS A 91 -34.26 5.18 18.22
CA LYS A 91 -35.37 5.16 19.18
C LYS A 91 -34.84 5.59 20.55
N ASN A 92 -34.97 6.88 20.86
CA ASN A 92 -35.27 7.46 22.18
C ASN A 92 -35.44 8.97 22.02
#